data_AF-A0A256W6Z7-F1
#
_entry.id   AF-A0A256W6Z7-F1
#
_cell.length_a   1.000
_cell.length_b   1.000
_cell.length_c   1.000
_cell.angle_alpha   90.00
_cell.angle_beta   90.00
_cell.angle_gamma   90.00
#
_symmetry.space_group_name_H-M   'P 1'
#
loop_
_entity.id
_entity.type
_entity.pdbx_description
1 polymer ?
#
loop_
_entity_poly.entity_id
_entity_poly.type
_entity_poly.pdbx_seq_one_letter_code
_entity_poly.pdbx_strand_id
1 'polypeptide(L)'
;MNRIRIIIILLFVIFANEIFAQKMTPQQYVERFKLTAIHHRFEYGIPAAITLSQGILESGIGGSYLAVNANNHFGIKCHSDWKGKRIYKDDDAKDDCFRVYKNADDSYTDHALFLTGKSRYEFLFSYKITDYKKWAKGLKKAGYATNPKYPTRLIDIIEKYDLSKYDKVSKSEYEQMLEQSSGNKVIAAVAVGKDETKDTLFVKEIVVSEKVQNKNKKHAILYHNRVKSIIVHQNESVVDIARKFDIHPRRIYKYNDMQKGTELKSGMRIYLQPKRSKGDVKYHIVKRGETLWSISQQHGIKLKSLRKRNYLSEKTKIKTGTKLYLQKKKPL
;
A
#
# COMPACT_ATOMS: atom_id res chain seq x y z
N MET A 1 61.95 40.95 20.35
CA MET A 1 61.27 40.34 19.19
C MET A 1 60.85 38.92 19.54
N ASN A 2 59.53 38.66 19.52
CA ASN A 2 58.82 37.37 19.31
C ASN A 2 59.18 36.12 20.15
N ARG A 3 58.26 35.26 20.61
CA ARG A 3 56.79 35.19 20.67
C ARG A 3 56.46 33.95 21.53
N ILE A 4 55.34 34.05 22.25
CA ILE A 4 54.59 33.04 23.00
C ILE A 4 54.27 31.79 22.14
N ARG A 5 54.24 30.58 22.73
CA ARG A 5 53.15 29.54 22.62
C ARG A 5 53.57 28.20 23.27
N ILE A 6 53.05 27.88 24.47
CA ILE A 6 51.80 27.14 24.76
C ILE A 6 52.03 25.62 24.87
N ILE A 7 52.01 25.18 26.13
CA ILE A 7 51.64 23.85 26.62
C ILE A 7 50.37 23.36 25.90
N ILE A 8 50.36 22.13 25.39
CA ILE A 8 49.23 21.17 25.44
C ILE A 8 49.76 19.86 24.82
N ILE A 9 50.23 18.97 25.68
CA ILE A 9 50.20 17.53 25.42
C ILE A 9 48.84 17.08 25.97
N LEU A 10 47.78 17.20 25.16
CA LEU A 10 46.52 16.49 25.39
C LEU A 10 46.37 15.45 24.29
N LEU A 11 46.49 14.18 24.69
CA LEU A 11 45.49 13.14 24.42
C LEU A 11 44.76 13.28 23.08
N PHE A 12 45.44 12.93 21.99
CA PHE A 12 44.78 12.56 20.74
C PHE A 12 44.70 11.03 20.65
N VAL A 13 44.08 10.40 21.65
CA VAL A 13 43.48 9.07 21.46
C VAL A 13 42.19 9.33 20.67
N ILE A 14 42.32 9.29 19.35
CA ILE A 14 41.18 9.22 18.44
C ILE A 14 40.51 7.88 18.75
N PHE A 15 39.51 7.89 19.62
CA PHE A 15 38.48 6.87 19.63
C PHE A 15 37.78 6.97 18.27
N ALA A 16 38.27 6.22 17.29
CA ALA A 16 37.49 5.83 16.15
C ALA A 16 36.36 4.95 16.69
N ASN A 17 35.27 5.60 17.12
CA ASN A 17 34.00 4.91 17.19
C ASN A 17 33.63 4.61 15.74
N GLU A 18 34.05 3.45 15.27
CA GLU A 18 33.38 2.74 14.19
C GLU A 18 31.90 2.72 14.59
N ILE A 19 31.10 3.62 14.00
CA ILE A 19 29.66 3.59 14.12
C ILE A 19 29.23 2.33 13.34
N PHE A 20 29.32 1.17 13.99
CA PHE A 20 28.65 -0.02 13.50
C PHE A 20 27.18 0.33 13.41
N ALA A 21 26.68 0.51 12.19
CA ALA A 21 25.27 0.76 11.95
C ALA A 21 24.48 -0.37 12.63
N GLN A 22 23.80 -0.05 13.74
CA GLN A 22 23.13 -1.05 14.54
C GLN A 22 22.08 -1.74 13.66
N LYS A 23 22.24 -3.06 13.48
CA LYS A 23 21.30 -3.85 12.69
C LYS A 23 19.91 -3.74 13.35
N MET A 24 18.92 -3.34 12.56
CA MET A 24 17.54 -3.15 13.01
C MET A 24 17.02 -4.42 13.68
N THR A 25 16.39 -4.28 14.85
CA THR A 25 15.71 -5.42 15.49
C THR A 25 14.39 -5.72 14.78
N PRO A 26 13.88 -6.96 14.88
CA PRO A 26 12.55 -7.30 14.34
C PRO A 26 11.44 -6.36 14.85
N GLN A 27 11.49 -5.97 16.12
CA GLN A 27 10.53 -5.05 16.73
C GLN A 27 10.64 -3.64 16.14
N GLN A 28 11.86 -3.12 15.95
CA GLN A 28 12.08 -1.84 15.27
C GLN A 28 11.59 -1.87 13.82
N TYR A 29 11.80 -2.99 13.12
CA TYR A 29 11.32 -3.19 11.77
C TYR A 29 9.78 -3.21 11.71
N VAL A 30 9.15 -3.93 12.62
CA VAL A 30 7.68 -3.93 12.76
C VAL A 30 7.18 -2.53 13.06
N GLU A 31 7.80 -1.81 14.00
CA GLU A 31 7.41 -0.45 14.34
C GLU A 31 7.47 0.49 13.12
N ARG A 32 8.53 0.37 12.31
CA ARG A 32 8.71 1.16 11.09
C ARG A 32 7.63 0.89 10.04
N PHE A 33 7.24 -0.37 9.84
CA PHE A 33 6.39 -0.76 8.70
C PHE A 33 4.95 -1.16 9.08
N LYS A 34 4.57 -1.17 10.36
CA LYS A 34 3.23 -1.61 10.79
C LYS A 34 2.11 -0.80 10.15
N LEU A 35 2.25 0.52 10.03
CA LEU A 35 1.22 1.37 9.43
C LEU A 35 1.08 1.09 7.93
N THR A 36 2.20 0.92 7.22
CA THR A 36 2.22 0.52 5.80
C THR A 36 1.56 -0.86 5.61
N ALA A 37 1.86 -1.84 6.48
CA ALA A 37 1.23 -3.15 6.40
C ALA A 37 -0.28 -3.13 6.71
N ILE A 38 -0.72 -2.35 7.71
CA ILE A 38 -2.15 -2.15 8.01
C ILE A 38 -2.84 -1.43 6.84
N HIS A 39 -2.18 -0.44 6.24
CA HIS A 39 -2.66 0.22 5.03
C HIS A 39 -2.91 -0.80 3.91
N HIS A 40 -1.94 -1.70 3.69
CA HIS A 40 -2.05 -2.71 2.64
C HIS A 40 -3.16 -3.72 2.88
N ARG A 41 -3.43 -4.04 4.14
CA ARG A 41 -4.62 -4.81 4.51
C ARG A 41 -5.91 -4.15 4.05
N PHE A 42 -6.05 -2.84 4.22
CA PHE A 42 -7.26 -2.13 3.82
C PHE A 42 -7.36 -1.90 2.31
N GLU A 43 -6.25 -1.55 1.66
CA GLU A 43 -6.25 -1.17 0.24
C GLU A 43 -6.09 -2.33 -0.74
N TYR A 44 -5.31 -3.34 -0.34
CA TYR A 44 -4.94 -4.47 -1.18
C TYR A 44 -5.55 -5.79 -0.70
N GLY A 45 -6.06 -5.85 0.54
CA GLY A 45 -6.68 -7.05 1.10
C GLY A 45 -5.69 -8.14 1.50
N ILE A 46 -4.43 -7.77 1.75
CA ILE A 46 -3.36 -8.68 2.19
C ILE A 46 -3.25 -8.59 3.72
N PRO A 47 -3.20 -9.69 4.48
CA PRO A 47 -2.99 -9.61 5.92
C PRO A 47 -1.73 -8.78 6.23
N ALA A 48 -1.85 -7.84 7.18
CA ALA A 48 -0.73 -7.05 7.66
C ALA A 48 0.35 -7.96 8.26
N ALA A 49 -0.05 -9.03 8.96
CA ALA A 49 0.88 -10.02 9.50
C ALA A 49 1.69 -10.73 8.41
N ILE A 50 1.06 -11.07 7.29
CA ILE A 50 1.75 -11.64 6.12
C ILE A 50 2.74 -10.64 5.54
N THR A 51 2.30 -9.40 5.31
CA THR A 51 3.18 -8.34 4.75
C THR A 51 4.41 -8.10 5.63
N LEU A 52 4.24 -7.98 6.95
CA LEU A 52 5.33 -7.77 7.90
C LEU A 52 6.26 -8.98 8.00
N SER A 53 5.70 -10.20 8.08
CA SER A 53 6.53 -11.42 8.18
C SER A 53 7.36 -11.67 6.94
N GLN A 54 6.80 -11.43 5.75
CA GLN A 54 7.56 -11.45 4.49
C GLN A 54 8.63 -10.36 4.50
N GLY A 55 8.28 -9.11 4.85
CA GLY A 55 9.26 -8.04 4.96
C GLY A 55 10.45 -8.42 5.86
N ILE A 56 10.19 -8.91 7.08
CA ILE A 56 11.22 -9.38 8.02
C ILE A 56 12.08 -10.48 7.41
N LEU A 57 11.46 -11.50 6.82
CA LEU A 57 12.14 -12.67 6.29
C LEU A 57 13.00 -12.34 5.06
N GLU A 58 12.40 -11.71 4.05
CA GLU A 58 13.01 -11.47 2.74
C GLU A 58 14.09 -10.38 2.80
N SER A 59 13.87 -9.34 3.61
CA SER A 59 14.83 -8.24 3.74
C SER A 59 15.94 -8.53 4.76
N GLY A 60 15.92 -9.69 5.44
CA GLY A 60 16.84 -9.95 6.55
C GLY A 60 16.74 -8.89 7.64
N ILE A 61 15.51 -8.47 7.96
CA ILE A 61 15.19 -7.36 8.87
C ILE A 61 15.80 -6.03 8.37
N GLY A 62 15.67 -5.77 7.06
CA GLY A 62 16.20 -4.57 6.40
C GLY A 62 17.70 -4.58 6.14
N GLY A 63 18.42 -5.61 6.56
CA GLY A 63 19.88 -5.71 6.43
C GLY A 63 20.38 -6.48 5.21
N SER A 64 19.50 -7.02 4.36
CA SER A 64 19.93 -7.73 3.15
C SER A 64 20.54 -6.76 2.13
N TYR A 65 21.39 -7.27 1.24
CA TYR A 65 22.01 -6.46 0.19
C TYR A 65 20.99 -5.67 -0.64
N LEU A 66 19.88 -6.31 -1.03
CA LEU A 66 18.80 -5.67 -1.79
C LEU A 66 18.01 -4.64 -0.95
N ALA A 67 17.80 -4.90 0.34
CA ALA A 67 17.14 -3.94 1.21
C ALA A 67 17.99 -2.67 1.37
N VAL A 68 19.29 -2.81 1.62
CA VAL A 68 20.21 -1.69 1.84
C VAL A 68 20.50 -0.91 0.55
N ASN A 69 20.82 -1.59 -0.55
CA ASN A 69 21.32 -0.93 -1.76
C ASN A 69 20.23 -0.61 -2.78
N ALA A 70 19.08 -1.28 -2.71
CA ALA A 70 17.99 -1.12 -3.66
C ALA A 70 16.66 -0.73 -3.02
N ASN A 71 16.60 -0.58 -1.69
CA ASN A 71 15.34 -0.46 -0.95
C ASN A 71 14.34 -1.58 -1.28
N ASN A 72 14.80 -2.73 -1.77
CA ASN A 72 13.95 -3.82 -2.24
C ASN A 72 13.81 -4.88 -1.15
N HIS A 73 12.78 -4.72 -0.31
CA HIS A 73 12.59 -5.55 0.88
C HIS A 73 12.01 -6.93 0.59
N PHE A 74 11.54 -7.18 -0.65
CA PHE A 74 10.83 -8.41 -1.03
C PHE A 74 11.52 -9.16 -2.17
N GLY A 75 12.71 -8.74 -2.59
CA GLY A 75 13.46 -9.39 -3.67
C GLY A 75 12.74 -9.35 -5.02
N ILE A 76 11.97 -8.30 -5.31
CA ILE A 76 11.17 -8.24 -6.55
C ILE A 76 12.11 -8.11 -7.75
N LYS A 77 12.10 -9.13 -8.62
CA LYS A 77 12.86 -9.17 -9.86
C LYS A 77 12.32 -8.18 -10.90
N CYS A 78 13.19 -7.76 -11.81
CA CYS A 78 12.79 -7.03 -13.00
C CYS A 78 11.94 -7.96 -13.88
N HIS A 79 10.85 -7.42 -14.39
CA HIS A 79 10.06 -8.05 -15.44
C HIS A 79 10.06 -7.12 -16.66
N SER A 80 9.55 -7.59 -17.80
CA SER A 80 9.58 -6.83 -19.06
C SER A 80 8.87 -5.47 -18.99
N ASP A 81 7.97 -5.28 -18.02
CA ASP A 81 7.24 -4.05 -17.74
C ASP A 81 7.98 -3.07 -16.81
N TRP A 82 9.09 -3.47 -16.18
CA TRP A 82 9.84 -2.62 -15.26
C TRP A 82 10.71 -1.59 -15.98
N LYS A 83 10.40 -0.30 -15.77
CA LYS A 83 11.12 0.84 -16.35
C LYS A 83 11.94 1.66 -15.35
N GLY A 84 11.88 1.30 -14.06
CA GLY A 84 12.61 2.00 -13.00
C GLY A 84 14.09 1.61 -12.95
N LYS A 85 14.79 2.12 -11.93
CA LYS A 85 16.18 1.76 -11.64
C LYS A 85 16.32 0.25 -11.39
N ARG A 86 17.49 -0.30 -11.69
CA ARG A 86 17.79 -1.73 -11.63
C ARG A 86 19.11 -1.94 -10.91
N ILE A 87 19.23 -3.08 -10.25
CA ILE A 87 20.50 -3.61 -9.74
C ILE A 87 20.59 -5.07 -10.17
N TYR A 88 21.80 -5.55 -10.44
CA TYR A 88 22.05 -6.93 -10.87
C TYR A 88 22.86 -7.64 -9.80
N LYS A 89 22.49 -8.88 -9.49
CA LYS A 89 23.18 -9.74 -8.52
C LYS A 89 22.81 -11.19 -8.81
N ASP A 90 23.75 -12.10 -8.59
CA ASP A 90 23.48 -13.54 -8.62
C ASP A 90 22.44 -13.97 -7.57
N ASP A 91 21.44 -14.74 -8.01
CA ASP A 91 20.38 -15.32 -7.20
C ASP A 91 19.96 -16.70 -7.72
N ASP A 92 19.00 -16.79 -8.65
CA ASP A 92 18.65 -18.04 -9.33
C ASP A 92 19.52 -18.25 -10.58
N ALA A 93 19.83 -17.15 -11.27
CA ALA A 93 20.74 -17.09 -12.41
C ALA A 93 21.83 -16.05 -12.15
N LYS A 94 22.92 -16.15 -12.94
CA LYS A 94 23.95 -15.12 -12.96
C LYS A 94 23.34 -13.79 -13.43
N ASP A 95 23.69 -12.70 -12.74
CA ASP A 95 23.23 -11.34 -13.05
C ASP A 95 21.70 -11.20 -13.09
N ASP A 96 21.00 -11.85 -12.14
CA ASP A 96 19.57 -11.65 -11.96
C ASP A 96 19.25 -10.17 -11.70
N CYS A 97 18.26 -9.65 -12.42
CA CYS A 97 17.86 -8.25 -12.33
C CYS A 97 16.83 -8.04 -11.22
N PHE A 98 17.08 -7.06 -10.35
CA PHE A 98 16.17 -6.64 -9.29
C PHE A 98 15.76 -5.17 -9.43
N ARG A 99 14.53 -4.88 -9.02
CA ARG A 99 13.99 -3.52 -8.99
C ARG A 99 14.68 -2.70 -7.89
N VAL A 100 14.97 -1.43 -8.19
CA VAL A 100 15.49 -0.45 -7.22
C VAL A 100 14.41 0.61 -6.95
N TYR A 101 14.20 0.90 -5.67
CA TYR A 101 13.19 1.83 -5.18
C TYR A 101 13.82 3.03 -4.50
N LYS A 102 13.03 4.12 -4.40
CA LYS A 102 13.49 5.35 -3.73
C LYS A 102 13.53 5.18 -2.22
N ASN A 103 12.60 4.42 -1.66
CA ASN A 103 12.54 4.07 -0.25
C ASN A 103 11.95 2.66 -0.08
N ALA A 104 12.02 2.12 1.13
CA ALA A 104 11.48 0.80 1.43
C ALA A 104 9.96 0.68 1.23
N ASP A 105 9.17 1.71 1.60
CA ASP A 105 7.70 1.75 1.48
C ASP A 105 7.22 1.60 0.01
N ASP A 106 8.01 2.08 -0.95
CA ASP A 106 7.74 1.88 -2.39
C ASP A 106 7.85 0.39 -2.77
N SER A 107 8.81 -0.35 -2.20
CA SER A 107 8.93 -1.80 -2.42
C SER A 107 7.81 -2.59 -1.75
N TYR A 108 7.33 -2.13 -0.59
CA TYR A 108 6.11 -2.66 0.03
C TYR A 108 4.92 -2.51 -0.90
N THR A 109 4.76 -1.32 -1.49
CA THR A 109 3.64 -1.02 -2.39
C THR A 109 3.71 -1.90 -3.63
N ASP A 110 4.89 -2.02 -4.24
CA ASP A 110 5.11 -2.87 -5.41
C ASP A 110 4.92 -4.36 -5.09
N HIS A 111 5.28 -4.82 -3.88
CA HIS A 111 4.97 -6.16 -3.40
C HIS A 111 3.44 -6.40 -3.32
N ALA A 112 2.69 -5.43 -2.79
CA ALA A 112 1.24 -5.53 -2.75
C ALA A 112 0.63 -5.56 -4.16
N LEU A 113 1.14 -4.75 -5.08
CA LEU A 113 0.77 -4.77 -6.51
C LEU A 113 1.14 -6.09 -7.19
N PHE A 114 2.26 -6.69 -6.84
CA PHE A 114 2.68 -8.00 -7.35
C PHE A 114 1.71 -9.10 -6.92
N LEU A 115 1.37 -9.18 -5.62
CA LEU A 115 0.42 -10.18 -5.12
C LEU A 115 -0.99 -9.98 -5.69
N THR A 116 -1.42 -8.73 -5.86
CA THR A 116 -2.74 -8.41 -6.42
C THR A 116 -2.80 -8.53 -7.95
N GLY A 117 -1.68 -8.37 -8.66
CA GLY A 117 -1.64 -8.33 -10.13
C GLY A 117 -1.38 -9.65 -10.84
N LYS A 118 -1.00 -10.71 -10.12
CA LYS A 118 -0.77 -12.03 -10.74
C LYS A 118 -1.93 -12.98 -10.41
N SER A 119 -2.58 -13.50 -11.45
CA SER A 119 -3.73 -14.42 -11.33
C SER A 119 -3.47 -15.63 -10.42
N ARG A 120 -2.23 -16.14 -10.39
CA ARG A 120 -1.84 -17.26 -9.51
C ARG A 120 -2.06 -16.99 -8.02
N TYR A 121 -2.12 -15.73 -7.59
CA TYR A 121 -2.37 -15.34 -6.20
C TYR A 121 -3.84 -14.99 -5.93
N GLU A 122 -4.69 -14.88 -6.95
CA GLU A 122 -6.06 -14.36 -6.82
C GLU A 122 -6.89 -15.14 -5.78
N PHE A 123 -6.71 -16.46 -5.70
CA PHE A 123 -7.44 -17.31 -4.76
C PHE A 123 -7.15 -16.97 -3.29
N LEU A 124 -5.99 -16.38 -2.97
CA LEU A 124 -5.64 -15.99 -1.60
C LEU A 124 -6.63 -14.97 -1.03
N PHE A 125 -7.12 -14.07 -1.88
CA PHE A 125 -8.04 -13.00 -1.48
C PHE A 125 -9.46 -13.51 -1.18
N SER A 126 -9.73 -14.80 -1.40
CA SER A 126 -10.94 -15.47 -0.90
C SER A 126 -10.85 -15.88 0.57
N TYR A 127 -9.65 -15.89 1.14
CA TYR A 127 -9.42 -16.30 2.52
C TYR A 127 -9.77 -15.18 3.50
N LYS A 128 -10.09 -15.56 4.74
CA LYS A 128 -10.30 -14.58 5.80
C LYS A 128 -9.01 -13.79 6.01
N ILE A 129 -9.13 -12.47 6.16
CA ILE A 129 -7.99 -11.57 6.36
C ILE A 129 -7.17 -11.92 7.62
N THR A 130 -7.79 -12.63 8.58
CA THR A 130 -7.17 -13.05 9.84
C THR A 130 -6.55 -14.45 9.78
N ASP A 131 -6.68 -15.18 8.67
CA ASP A 131 -6.21 -16.56 8.53
C ASP A 131 -4.82 -16.60 7.90
N TYR A 132 -3.83 -16.04 8.60
CA TYR A 132 -2.46 -15.94 8.11
C TYR A 132 -1.83 -17.32 7.85
N LYS A 133 -2.25 -18.37 8.58
CA LYS A 133 -1.76 -19.75 8.36
C LYS A 133 -2.18 -20.26 6.98
N LYS A 134 -3.43 -20.04 6.59
CA LYS A 134 -3.93 -20.41 5.25
C LYS A 134 -3.31 -19.55 4.16
N TRP A 135 -3.09 -18.25 4.42
CA TRP A 135 -2.35 -17.36 3.52
C TRP A 135 -0.91 -17.82 3.29
N ALA A 136 -0.14 -18.15 4.34
CA ALA A 136 1.25 -18.60 4.22
C ALA A 136 1.36 -19.90 3.39
N LYS A 137 0.48 -20.87 3.64
CA LYS A 137 0.38 -22.10 2.84
C LYS A 137 -0.03 -21.81 1.40
N GLY A 138 -0.98 -20.90 1.20
CA GLY A 138 -1.45 -20.47 -0.11
C GLY A 138 -0.36 -19.78 -0.93
N LEU A 139 0.45 -18.91 -0.32
CA LEU A 139 1.58 -18.23 -0.97
C LEU A 139 2.58 -19.25 -1.54
N LYS A 140 2.93 -20.28 -0.75
CA LYS A 140 3.75 -21.41 -1.24
C LYS A 140 3.07 -22.15 -2.39
N LYS A 141 1.78 -22.49 -2.24
CA LYS A 141 1.00 -23.17 -3.29
C LYS A 141 0.94 -22.37 -4.59
N ALA A 142 0.88 -21.05 -4.49
CA ALA A 142 0.87 -20.12 -5.62
C ALA A 142 2.26 -19.90 -6.25
N GLY A 143 3.31 -20.52 -5.70
CA GLY A 143 4.69 -20.40 -6.21
C GLY A 143 5.38 -19.09 -5.83
N TYR A 144 5.08 -18.52 -4.66
CA TYR A 144 5.84 -17.37 -4.15
C TYR A 144 7.28 -17.75 -3.79
N ALA A 145 7.47 -18.91 -3.15
CA ALA A 145 8.79 -19.43 -2.77
C ALA A 145 8.92 -20.92 -3.12
N THR A 146 10.15 -21.37 -3.42
CA THR A 146 10.46 -22.77 -3.69
C THR A 146 10.63 -23.58 -2.40
N ASN A 147 11.23 -22.98 -1.36
CA ASN A 147 11.53 -23.62 -0.08
C ASN A 147 10.27 -24.19 0.61
N PRO A 148 10.20 -25.51 0.91
CA PRO A 148 9.04 -26.12 1.54
C PRO A 148 8.76 -25.61 2.96
N LYS A 149 9.78 -25.12 3.69
CA LYS A 149 9.64 -24.53 5.03
C LYS A 149 9.12 -23.09 5.01
N TYR A 150 8.92 -22.48 3.84
CA TYR A 150 8.49 -21.09 3.73
C TYR A 150 7.22 -20.76 4.52
N PRO A 151 6.12 -21.55 4.44
CA PRO A 151 4.93 -21.26 5.23
C PRO A 151 5.20 -21.28 6.74
N THR A 152 5.96 -22.27 7.22
CA THR A 152 6.31 -22.40 8.64
C THR A 152 7.13 -21.21 9.10
N ARG A 153 8.14 -20.77 8.33
CA ARG A 153 8.95 -19.60 8.67
C ARG A 153 8.12 -18.31 8.80
N LEU A 154 7.15 -18.10 7.91
CA LEU A 154 6.24 -16.96 8.04
C LEU A 154 5.37 -17.07 9.28
N ILE A 155 4.78 -18.25 9.53
CA ILE A 155 3.93 -18.50 10.70
C ILE A 155 4.73 -18.27 11.99
N ASP A 156 5.95 -18.80 12.09
CA ASP A 156 6.83 -18.64 13.26
C ASP A 156 7.14 -17.16 13.51
N ILE A 157 7.43 -16.38 12.47
CA ILE A 157 7.66 -14.92 12.59
C ILE A 157 6.38 -14.22 13.07
N ILE A 158 5.22 -14.56 12.51
CA ILE A 158 3.93 -13.97 12.89
C ILE A 158 3.61 -14.25 14.35
N GLU A 159 3.79 -15.49 14.80
CA GLU A 159 3.51 -15.91 16.17
C GLU A 159 4.54 -15.33 17.15
N LYS A 160 5.84 -15.37 16.83
CA LYS A 160 6.92 -14.86 17.67
C LYS A 160 6.81 -13.36 17.97
N TYR A 161 6.39 -12.55 17.01
CA TYR A 161 6.27 -11.09 17.18
C TYR A 161 4.82 -10.61 17.31
N ASP A 162 3.87 -11.55 17.47
CA ASP A 162 2.43 -11.29 17.54
C ASP A 162 1.95 -10.31 16.45
N LEU A 163 2.30 -10.59 15.20
CA LEU A 163 1.97 -9.72 14.07
C LEU A 163 0.48 -9.79 13.71
N SER A 164 -0.19 -10.88 14.09
CA SER A 164 -1.61 -11.11 13.81
C SER A 164 -2.55 -10.07 14.43
N LYS A 165 -2.10 -9.36 15.48
CA LYS A 165 -2.85 -8.24 16.08
C LYS A 165 -3.15 -7.14 15.07
N TYR A 166 -2.24 -6.90 14.11
CA TYR A 166 -2.42 -5.87 13.08
C TYR A 166 -3.50 -6.24 12.05
N ASP A 167 -3.84 -7.53 11.92
CA ASP A 167 -4.95 -7.99 11.08
C ASP A 167 -6.32 -7.72 11.71
N LYS A 168 -6.34 -7.42 13.02
CA LYS A 168 -7.57 -7.14 13.79
C LYS A 168 -7.83 -5.65 13.95
N VAL A 169 -6.84 -4.79 13.67
CA VAL A 169 -6.96 -3.33 13.73
C VAL A 169 -8.15 -2.89 12.88
N SER A 170 -9.09 -2.20 13.53
CA SER A 170 -10.22 -1.56 12.86
C SER A 170 -9.74 -0.32 12.13
N LYS A 171 -10.51 0.12 11.13
CA LYS A 171 -10.13 1.30 10.34
C LYS A 171 -10.07 2.58 11.19
N SER A 172 -10.91 2.69 12.22
CA SER A 172 -10.89 3.80 13.18
C SER A 172 -9.63 3.78 14.05
N GLU A 173 -9.19 2.62 14.52
CA GLU A 173 -7.94 2.51 15.28
C GLU A 173 -6.74 2.84 14.40
N TYR A 174 -6.75 2.38 13.14
CA TYR A 174 -5.71 2.74 12.17
C TYR A 174 -5.64 4.25 11.91
N GLU A 175 -6.79 4.92 11.76
CA GLU A 175 -6.85 6.37 11.60
C GLU A 175 -6.27 7.10 12.84
N GLN A 176 -6.60 6.63 14.05
CA GLN A 176 -6.02 7.17 15.29
C GLN A 176 -4.50 6.95 15.38
N MET A 177 -4.02 5.77 14.97
CA MET A 177 -2.58 5.47 14.94
C MET A 177 -1.83 6.39 13.97
N LEU A 178 -2.42 6.74 12.82
CA LEU A 178 -1.86 7.71 11.88
C LEU A 178 -1.78 9.12 12.48
N GLU A 179 -2.84 9.56 13.16
CA GLU A 179 -2.87 10.86 13.82
C GLU A 179 -1.82 10.96 14.94
N GLN A 180 -1.70 9.92 15.78
CA GLN A 180 -0.69 9.85 16.85
C GLN A 180 0.73 9.83 16.29
N SER A 181 0.95 9.10 15.20
CA SER A 181 2.26 9.08 14.51
C SER A 181 2.59 10.40 13.83
N SER A 182 1.59 11.25 13.58
CA SER A 182 1.77 12.59 13.01
C SER A 182 2.21 13.64 14.05
N GLY A 183 1.99 13.39 15.35
CA GLY A 183 2.42 14.24 16.46
C GLY A 183 3.93 14.24 16.73
N ASN A 184 4.65 13.24 16.20
CA ASN A 184 6.11 13.23 16.05
C ASN A 184 6.44 13.20 14.55
N LYS A 185 6.35 14.37 13.89
CA LYS A 185 6.71 14.61 12.48
C LYS A 185 6.08 13.63 11.47
N VAL A 186 4.84 13.96 11.06
CA VAL A 186 4.26 13.76 9.71
C VAL A 186 4.58 12.42 9.02
N ILE A 187 3.65 11.47 9.01
CA ILE A 187 3.84 10.23 8.24
C ILE A 187 2.68 9.93 7.29
N ALA A 188 3.08 9.84 6.01
CA ALA A 188 2.67 8.87 5.00
C ALA A 188 1.17 8.57 4.86
N ALA A 189 0.54 9.37 4.01
CA ALA A 189 -0.06 8.78 2.82
C ALA A 189 0.58 9.46 1.61
N VAL A 190 0.84 8.69 0.56
CA VAL A 190 1.41 9.09 -0.74
C VAL A 190 2.95 9.08 -0.79
N ALA A 191 3.48 8.29 -1.73
CA ALA A 191 4.88 8.03 -2.03
C ALA A 191 5.86 9.20 -1.73
N VAL A 192 6.95 8.91 -1.01
CA VAL A 192 7.99 9.89 -0.65
C VAL A 192 9.30 9.57 -1.39
N GLY A 193 9.73 10.20 -2.47
CA GLY A 193 9.40 11.53 -2.93
C GLY A 193 10.31 12.67 -2.46
N LYS A 194 11.43 12.47 -1.73
CA LYS A 194 12.35 13.59 -1.35
C LYS A 194 12.94 14.35 -2.56
N ASP A 195 12.84 15.67 -2.58
CA ASP A 195 13.53 16.60 -3.48
C ASP A 195 14.49 17.44 -2.61
N GLU A 196 15.71 17.70 -3.06
CA GLU A 196 16.83 18.17 -2.23
C GLU A 196 16.91 19.69 -2.06
N THR A 197 15.94 20.47 -2.55
CA THR A 197 16.14 21.93 -2.67
C THR A 197 15.11 22.84 -1.97
N LYS A 198 14.03 22.36 -1.36
CA LYS A 198 13.07 23.24 -0.62
C LYS A 198 12.45 22.55 0.59
N ASP A 199 12.64 23.16 1.77
CA ASP A 199 12.20 22.64 3.08
C ASP A 199 10.71 22.93 3.36
N THR A 200 9.83 22.51 2.45
CA THR A 200 8.37 22.59 2.63
C THR A 200 7.64 21.57 1.76
N LEU A 201 6.86 20.66 2.39
CA LEU A 201 6.00 19.69 1.70
C LEU A 201 4.77 20.40 1.10
N PHE A 202 4.68 20.46 -0.23
CA PHE A 202 3.47 20.88 -0.94
C PHE A 202 2.77 19.69 -1.62
N VAL A 203 1.45 19.65 -1.53
CA VAL A 203 0.59 18.71 -2.27
C VAL A 203 0.64 19.07 -3.75
N LYS A 204 1.36 18.30 -4.56
CA LYS A 204 1.40 18.48 -6.02
C LYS A 204 0.21 17.76 -6.64
N GLU A 205 -0.72 18.52 -7.20
CA GLU A 205 -1.76 18.03 -8.11
C GLU A 205 -1.08 17.30 -9.28
N ILE A 206 -1.50 16.07 -9.58
CA ILE A 206 -0.87 15.23 -10.61
C ILE A 206 -1.22 15.83 -11.98
N VAL A 207 -0.29 16.59 -12.56
CA VAL A 207 -0.28 16.88 -14.00
C VAL A 207 0.45 15.72 -14.68
N VAL A 208 -0.32 14.83 -15.33
CA VAL A 208 0.23 13.72 -16.13
C VAL A 208 0.66 14.29 -17.47
N SER A 209 1.98 14.31 -17.73
CA SER A 209 2.52 14.61 -19.06
C SER A 209 2.16 13.49 -20.04
N GLU A 210 1.51 13.83 -21.13
CA GLU A 210 1.25 12.97 -22.29
C GLU A 210 2.56 12.51 -22.94
N LYS A 211 2.74 11.19 -23.04
CA LYS A 211 3.11 10.46 -24.27
C LYS A 211 3.49 9.00 -23.95
N VAL A 212 3.21 8.13 -24.91
CA VAL A 212 3.45 6.68 -25.00
C VAL A 212 2.30 5.80 -24.47
N GLN A 213 1.35 5.60 -25.39
CA GLN A 213 0.37 4.51 -25.38
C GLN A 213 1.08 3.14 -25.27
N ASN A 214 0.66 2.29 -24.34
CA ASN A 214 0.98 0.86 -24.42
C ASN A 214 -0.20 0.03 -23.90
N LYS A 215 -0.86 -0.71 -24.81
CA LYS A 215 -2.16 -1.38 -24.64
C LYS A 215 -2.15 -2.64 -23.76
N ASN A 216 -1.02 -3.01 -23.13
CA ASN A 216 -0.86 -4.31 -22.45
C ASN A 216 -0.42 -4.25 -20.97
N LYS A 217 -0.75 -3.19 -20.21
CA LYS A 217 -0.57 -3.25 -18.74
C LYS A 217 -1.64 -4.15 -18.11
N LYS A 218 -1.29 -5.32 -17.57
CA LYS A 218 -2.19 -6.10 -16.71
C LYS A 218 -2.59 -5.23 -15.50
N HIS A 219 -3.89 -5.14 -15.20
CA HIS A 219 -4.33 -4.42 -14.01
C HIS A 219 -4.03 -5.26 -12.76
N ALA A 220 -3.57 -4.61 -11.70
CA ALA A 220 -3.59 -5.19 -10.37
C ALA A 220 -5.06 -5.37 -9.91
N ILE A 221 -5.43 -6.60 -9.52
CA ILE A 221 -6.74 -6.88 -8.91
C ILE A 221 -6.69 -6.52 -7.43
N LEU A 222 -7.27 -5.37 -7.09
CA LEU A 222 -7.31 -4.88 -5.73
C LEU A 222 -8.60 -5.31 -5.04
N TYR A 223 -8.58 -5.33 -3.70
CA TYR A 223 -9.77 -5.57 -2.91
C TYR A 223 -9.94 -4.45 -1.90
N HIS A 224 -10.99 -3.64 -2.08
CA HIS A 224 -11.35 -2.60 -1.12
C HIS A 224 -12.74 -2.90 -0.54
N ASN A 225 -12.87 -2.84 0.79
CA ASN A 225 -14.09 -3.28 1.51
C ASN A 225 -14.56 -4.69 1.07
N ARG A 226 -13.59 -5.59 0.80
CA ARG A 226 -13.81 -6.95 0.28
C ARG A 226 -14.54 -6.98 -1.08
N VAL A 227 -14.38 -5.96 -1.91
CA VAL A 227 -14.96 -5.88 -3.25
C VAL A 227 -13.82 -5.77 -4.26
N LYS A 228 -13.84 -6.65 -5.27
CA LYS A 228 -12.86 -6.66 -6.35
C LYS A 228 -12.88 -5.32 -7.08
N SER A 229 -11.72 -4.70 -7.25
CA SER A 229 -11.53 -3.41 -7.90
C SER A 229 -10.20 -3.38 -8.64
N ILE A 230 -10.00 -2.33 -9.44
CA ILE A 230 -8.75 -2.03 -10.13
C ILE A 230 -8.47 -0.53 -10.02
N ILE A 231 -7.24 -0.15 -10.33
CA ILE A 231 -6.90 1.24 -10.62
C ILE A 231 -6.86 1.41 -12.14
N VAL A 232 -7.54 2.45 -12.62
CA VAL A 232 -7.55 2.86 -14.02
C VAL A 232 -6.16 3.36 -14.41
N HIS A 233 -5.62 2.85 -15.52
CA HIS A 233 -4.43 3.38 -16.15
C HIS A 233 -4.79 4.50 -17.14
N GLN A 234 -3.79 5.23 -17.61
CA GLN A 234 -3.97 6.34 -18.53
C GLN A 234 -4.67 5.88 -19.83
N ASN A 235 -5.69 6.64 -20.24
CA ASN A 235 -6.48 6.46 -21.48
C ASN A 235 -7.30 5.15 -21.56
N GLU A 236 -7.61 4.49 -20.44
CA GLU A 236 -8.51 3.32 -20.45
C GLU A 236 -9.98 3.72 -20.38
N SER A 237 -10.81 3.14 -21.25
CA SER A 237 -12.25 3.28 -21.19
C SER A 237 -12.91 2.18 -20.35
N VAL A 238 -14.16 2.40 -19.93
CA VAL A 238 -14.97 1.35 -19.31
C VAL A 238 -15.11 0.12 -20.22
N VAL A 239 -15.16 0.32 -21.54
CA VAL A 239 -15.27 -0.77 -22.52
C VAL A 239 -14.00 -1.63 -22.53
N ASP A 240 -12.84 -1.02 -22.40
CA ASP A 240 -11.56 -1.74 -22.36
C ASP A 240 -11.44 -2.59 -21.09
N ILE A 241 -11.79 -1.99 -19.94
CA ILE A 241 -11.82 -2.69 -18.65
C ILE A 241 -12.85 -3.83 -18.68
N ALA A 242 -14.04 -3.57 -19.21
CA ALA A 242 -15.11 -4.55 -19.38
C ALA A 242 -14.66 -5.79 -20.17
N ARG A 243 -14.08 -5.56 -21.36
CA ARG A 243 -13.56 -6.63 -22.22
C ARG A 243 -12.47 -7.44 -21.50
N LYS A 244 -11.55 -6.75 -20.82
CA LYS A 244 -10.40 -7.36 -20.14
C LYS A 244 -10.78 -8.25 -18.96
N PHE A 245 -11.89 -7.95 -18.30
CA PHE A 245 -12.37 -8.70 -17.13
C PHE A 245 -13.58 -9.57 -17.41
N ASP A 246 -13.99 -9.68 -18.66
CA ASP A 246 -15.20 -10.40 -19.07
C ASP A 246 -16.45 -9.95 -18.28
N ILE A 247 -16.61 -8.62 -18.17
CA ILE A 247 -17.73 -7.99 -17.48
C ILE A 247 -18.45 -7.08 -18.46
N HIS A 248 -19.75 -7.26 -18.62
CA HIS A 248 -20.55 -6.36 -19.46
C HIS A 248 -20.40 -4.89 -19.02
N PRO A 249 -20.10 -3.91 -19.91
CA PRO A 249 -19.82 -2.51 -19.53
C PRO A 249 -20.87 -1.85 -18.63
N ARG A 250 -22.16 -2.13 -18.90
CA ARG A 250 -23.28 -1.69 -18.05
C ARG A 250 -23.14 -2.08 -16.58
N ARG A 251 -22.52 -3.24 -16.27
CA ARG A 251 -22.26 -3.68 -14.90
C ARG A 251 -21.19 -2.81 -14.24
N ILE A 252 -20.12 -2.45 -14.94
CA ILE A 252 -19.09 -1.54 -14.41
C ILE A 252 -19.70 -0.18 -14.05
N TYR A 253 -20.47 0.42 -14.95
CA TYR A 253 -21.18 1.68 -14.66
C TYR A 253 -22.08 1.53 -13.42
N LYS A 254 -22.89 0.46 -13.36
CA LYS A 254 -23.78 0.17 -12.24
C LYS A 254 -23.04 -0.03 -10.91
N TYR A 255 -21.93 -0.76 -10.89
CA TYR A 255 -21.18 -1.07 -9.66
C TYR A 255 -20.49 0.15 -9.06
N ASN A 256 -20.15 1.13 -9.91
CA ASN A 256 -19.45 2.34 -9.52
C ASN A 256 -20.38 3.55 -9.37
N ASP A 257 -21.70 3.34 -9.44
CA ASP A 257 -22.71 4.41 -9.41
C ASP A 257 -22.41 5.52 -10.45
N MET A 258 -21.99 5.14 -11.67
CA MET A 258 -21.63 6.04 -12.78
C MET A 258 -22.67 6.01 -13.90
N GLN A 259 -22.76 7.11 -14.66
CA GLN A 259 -23.60 7.19 -15.86
C GLN A 259 -22.89 6.52 -17.05
N LYS A 260 -23.67 6.04 -18.03
CA LYS A 260 -23.09 5.50 -19.28
C LYS A 260 -22.31 6.62 -19.97
N GLY A 261 -21.10 6.32 -20.43
CA GLY A 261 -20.22 7.29 -21.09
C GLY A 261 -19.37 8.13 -20.14
N THR A 262 -19.46 7.95 -18.81
CA THR A 262 -18.53 8.60 -17.88
C THR A 262 -17.08 8.29 -18.25
N GLU A 263 -16.29 9.33 -18.47
CA GLU A 263 -14.86 9.24 -18.72
C GLU A 263 -14.11 8.82 -17.45
N LEU A 264 -13.13 7.95 -17.62
CA LEU A 264 -12.30 7.48 -16.52
C LEU A 264 -10.98 8.24 -16.52
N LYS A 265 -10.58 8.71 -15.33
CA LYS A 265 -9.27 9.33 -15.12
C LYS A 265 -8.30 8.27 -14.59
N SER A 266 -7.04 8.39 -15.03
CA SER A 266 -5.95 7.59 -14.47
C SER A 266 -5.91 7.73 -12.94
N GLY A 267 -5.66 6.62 -12.24
CA GLY A 267 -5.66 6.58 -10.77
C GLY A 267 -7.04 6.35 -10.15
N MET A 268 -8.14 6.41 -10.92
CA MET A 268 -9.47 6.12 -10.38
C MET A 268 -9.61 4.65 -10.00
N ARG A 269 -10.15 4.40 -8.80
CA ARG A 269 -10.58 3.06 -8.41
C ARG A 269 -11.90 2.70 -9.09
N ILE A 270 -11.91 1.57 -9.79
CA ILE A 270 -13.11 1.02 -10.43
C ILE A 270 -13.40 -0.36 -9.85
N TYR A 271 -14.59 -0.52 -9.30
CA TYR A 271 -15.11 -1.77 -8.78
C TYR A 271 -15.59 -2.66 -9.91
N LEU A 272 -15.14 -3.91 -9.90
CA LEU A 272 -15.51 -4.98 -10.82
C LEU A 272 -16.67 -5.82 -10.26
N GLN A 273 -17.11 -5.53 -9.03
CA GLN A 273 -18.21 -6.18 -8.33
C GLN A 273 -19.09 -5.12 -7.64
N PRO A 274 -20.35 -5.43 -7.31
CA PRO A 274 -21.20 -4.50 -6.56
C PRO A 274 -20.55 -4.09 -5.23
N LYS A 275 -20.42 -2.76 -5.01
CA LYS A 275 -20.04 -2.20 -3.72
C LYS A 275 -20.95 -2.70 -2.59
N ARG A 276 -20.47 -2.67 -1.34
CA ARG A 276 -21.21 -3.15 -0.17
C ARG A 276 -22.30 -2.15 0.25
N SER A 277 -23.27 -2.61 1.03
CA SER A 277 -24.32 -1.75 1.63
C SER A 277 -23.87 -1.02 2.91
N LYS A 278 -22.66 -1.33 3.37
CA LYS A 278 -21.97 -0.76 4.53
C LYS A 278 -20.54 -0.40 4.11
N GLY A 279 -20.04 0.73 4.55
CA GLY A 279 -18.63 1.09 4.37
C GLY A 279 -17.71 0.31 5.30
N ASP A 280 -16.41 0.43 5.04
CA ASP A 280 -15.32 -0.13 5.84
C ASP A 280 -15.11 0.62 7.17
N VAL A 281 -15.52 1.89 7.26
CA VAL A 281 -15.54 2.71 8.49
C VAL A 281 -16.93 2.93 9.08
N LYS A 282 -17.00 3.27 10.38
CA LYS A 282 -18.25 3.68 11.04
C LYS A 282 -18.80 4.97 10.44
N TYR A 283 -17.95 5.98 10.30
CA TYR A 283 -18.26 7.29 9.75
C TYR A 283 -17.08 7.86 8.98
N HIS A 284 -17.35 8.87 8.16
CA HIS A 284 -16.36 9.65 7.41
C HIS A 284 -16.62 11.14 7.61
N ILE A 285 -15.59 11.93 7.86
CA ILE A 285 -15.69 13.39 7.93
C ILE A 285 -15.34 13.96 6.56
N VAL A 286 -16.30 14.65 5.93
CA VAL A 286 -16.14 15.20 4.58
C VAL A 286 -14.97 16.17 4.55
N LYS A 287 -13.98 15.90 3.69
CA LYS A 287 -12.82 16.76 3.44
C LYS A 287 -13.10 17.72 2.28
N ARG A 288 -12.28 18.77 2.17
CA ARG A 288 -12.40 19.77 1.10
C ARG A 288 -12.33 19.10 -0.28
N GLY A 289 -13.31 19.37 -1.13
CA GLY A 289 -13.37 18.85 -2.50
C GLY A 289 -13.98 17.46 -2.65
N GLU A 290 -14.33 16.77 -1.56
CA GLU A 290 -14.96 15.46 -1.65
C GLU A 290 -16.43 15.55 -2.05
N THR A 291 -16.88 14.53 -2.78
CA THR A 291 -18.29 14.34 -3.14
C THR A 291 -18.82 13.06 -2.50
N LEU A 292 -20.15 12.93 -2.39
CA LEU A 292 -20.75 11.66 -1.94
C LEU A 292 -20.33 10.49 -2.82
N TRP A 293 -20.12 10.73 -4.12
CA TRP A 293 -19.64 9.71 -5.05
C TRP A 293 -18.18 9.32 -4.77
N SER A 294 -17.28 10.28 -4.56
CA SER A 294 -15.87 9.97 -4.26
C SER A 294 -15.73 9.24 -2.93
N ILE A 295 -16.50 9.64 -1.91
CA ILE A 295 -16.56 8.95 -0.61
C ILE A 295 -17.14 7.53 -0.77
N SER A 296 -18.18 7.38 -1.60
CA SER A 296 -18.77 6.09 -1.95
C SER A 296 -17.75 5.15 -2.61
N GLN A 297 -16.95 5.66 -3.54
CA GLN A 297 -15.84 4.92 -4.15
C GLN A 297 -14.73 4.61 -3.14
N GLN A 298 -14.35 5.58 -2.31
CA GLN A 298 -13.27 5.45 -1.31
C GLN A 298 -13.55 4.36 -0.29
N HIS A 299 -14.80 4.17 0.13
CA HIS A 299 -15.19 3.23 1.17
C HIS A 299 -15.88 1.96 0.64
N GLY A 300 -15.94 1.79 -0.68
CA GLY A 300 -16.59 0.67 -1.33
C GLY A 300 -18.05 0.46 -0.89
N ILE A 301 -18.77 1.55 -0.61
CA ILE A 301 -20.18 1.56 -0.22
C ILE A 301 -21.03 2.01 -1.40
N LYS A 302 -22.23 1.44 -1.60
CA LYS A 302 -23.17 1.93 -2.62
C LYS A 302 -23.60 3.35 -2.31
N LEU A 303 -23.61 4.24 -3.30
CA LEU A 303 -24.02 5.64 -3.14
C LEU A 303 -25.44 5.77 -2.56
N LYS A 304 -26.38 4.94 -3.04
CA LYS A 304 -27.75 4.86 -2.49
C LYS A 304 -27.76 4.50 -1.00
N SER A 305 -26.90 3.57 -0.58
CA SER A 305 -26.81 3.16 0.83
C SER A 305 -26.21 4.28 1.69
N LEU A 306 -25.18 4.97 1.20
CA LEU A 306 -24.59 6.14 1.87
C LEU A 306 -25.64 7.24 2.07
N ARG A 307 -26.40 7.60 1.03
CA ARG A 307 -27.47 8.61 1.11
C ARG A 307 -28.55 8.21 2.10
N LYS A 308 -29.10 6.99 1.99
CA LYS A 308 -30.16 6.48 2.87
C LYS A 308 -29.77 6.51 4.34
N ARG A 309 -28.52 6.20 4.67
CA ARG A 309 -28.02 6.22 6.06
C ARG A 309 -27.91 7.61 6.64
N ASN A 310 -27.76 8.63 5.80
CA ASN A 310 -27.52 10.00 6.22
C ASN A 310 -28.71 10.92 5.97
N TYR A 311 -29.87 10.35 5.62
CA TYR A 311 -31.09 11.09 5.26
C TYR A 311 -30.84 12.15 4.16
N LEU A 312 -29.98 11.83 3.19
CA LEU A 312 -29.64 12.74 2.10
C LEU A 312 -30.48 12.42 0.86
N SER A 313 -31.03 13.44 0.23
CA SER A 313 -31.68 13.31 -1.08
C SER A 313 -30.61 13.24 -2.18
N GLU A 314 -31.01 12.95 -3.43
CA GLU A 314 -30.07 12.90 -4.55
C GLU A 314 -29.41 14.27 -4.85
N LYS A 315 -30.15 15.35 -4.61
CA LYS A 315 -29.72 16.74 -4.86
C LYS A 315 -28.88 17.32 -3.71
N THR A 316 -28.78 16.64 -2.56
CA THR A 316 -28.03 17.17 -1.41
C THR A 316 -26.55 17.33 -1.75
N LYS A 317 -26.04 18.55 -1.62
CA LYS A 317 -24.61 18.86 -1.60
C LYS A 317 -24.08 18.72 -0.17
N ILE A 318 -22.97 18.02 0.01
CA ILE A 318 -22.30 17.86 1.30
C ILE A 318 -21.30 18.99 1.52
N LYS A 319 -21.15 19.42 2.78
CA LYS A 319 -20.17 20.45 3.18
C LYS A 319 -18.98 19.79 3.87
N THR A 320 -17.79 20.38 3.72
CA THR A 320 -16.61 20.01 4.50
C THR A 320 -16.94 20.00 6.00
N GLY A 321 -16.39 19.04 6.74
CA GLY A 321 -16.67 18.81 8.16
C GLY A 321 -17.93 17.99 8.44
N THR A 322 -18.78 17.72 7.44
CA THR A 322 -19.98 16.90 7.64
C THR A 322 -19.59 15.48 8.04
N LYS A 323 -20.15 14.97 9.15
CA LYS A 323 -20.02 13.57 9.56
C LYS A 323 -21.04 12.69 8.82
N LEU A 324 -20.55 11.80 7.96
CA LEU A 324 -21.36 10.82 7.24
C LEU A 324 -21.25 9.44 7.89
N TYR A 325 -22.38 8.78 8.11
CA TYR A 325 -22.47 7.44 8.68
C TYR A 325 -22.45 6.38 7.58
N LEU A 326 -21.49 5.45 7.66
CA LEU A 326 -21.21 4.47 6.61
C LEU A 326 -21.64 3.04 7.00
N GLN A 327 -21.69 2.71 8.30
CA GLN A 327 -22.10 1.38 8.78
C GLN A 327 -23.47 1.34 9.46
N LYS A 328 -23.83 2.38 10.21
CA LYS A 328 -25.14 2.55 10.89
C LYS A 328 -25.94 3.67 10.23
N LYS A 329 -27.21 3.86 10.62
CA LYS A 329 -27.97 5.06 10.24
C LYS A 329 -27.49 6.22 11.11
N LYS A 330 -27.53 7.45 10.58
CA LYS A 330 -27.36 8.69 11.33
C LYS A 330 -28.43 8.71 12.44
N PRO A 331 -28.05 8.97 13.70
CA PRO A 331 -29.02 9.24 14.76
C PRO A 331 -29.92 10.41 14.36
N LEU A 332 -31.20 10.31 14.67
CA LEU A 332 -32.16 11.41 14.43
C LEU A 332 -31.88 12.56 15.38
#